data_AF-A0A354I7F4-F1
#
_entry.id   AF-A0A354I7F4-F1
#
_cell.length_a   1.000
_cell.length_b   1.000
_cell.length_c   1.000
_cell.angle_alpha   90.00
_cell.angle_beta   90.00
_cell.angle_gamma   90.00
#
_symmetry.space_group_name_H-M   'P 1'
#
loop_
_entity.id
_entity.type
_entity.pdbx_description
1 polymer ?
#
loop_
_entity_poly.entity_id
_entity_poly.type
_entity_poly.pdbx_seq_one_letter_code
_entity_poly.pdbx_strand_id
1 'polypeptide(L)'
;MIYIVLSERDFDYELQALVNSFFPGQKSCVLSEENGREPGRERLQEISEKDAVCIGIYLGAASIRISILVSFRKSDTVSAYSSYWKQEEKRVTGERDWHKNPDKTAHPYRTYYKNELKRLLFLMLREIPEDCLPEGMIKRVPDWGTMTGVRPTKIPMNELLQGKSIGQVRQSLEQWYCCKPEKQELCLDIAMREAELLENVDFEGGYSLYIGIPFCPTTCLYCSFPSYPYGQFAHLTDAYLKALKKELAFVAEQFRGHSLTSI
;
A
#
# COMPACT_ATOMS: atom_id res chain seq x y z
N MET A 1 -1.07 -19.53 8.59
CA MET A 1 -0.15 -18.96 7.57
C MET A 1 -0.99 -18.35 6.44
N ILE A 2 -0.51 -17.31 5.77
CA ILE A 2 -1.19 -16.72 4.62
C ILE A 2 -0.31 -16.83 3.36
N TYR A 3 -0.87 -17.35 2.29
CA TYR A 3 -0.21 -17.48 0.98
C TYR A 3 -0.88 -16.54 -0.02
N ILE A 4 -0.10 -15.65 -0.62
CA ILE A 4 -0.55 -14.72 -1.66
C ILE A 4 0.13 -15.14 -2.95
N VAL A 5 -0.64 -15.73 -3.87
CA VAL A 5 -0.15 -16.29 -5.13
C VAL A 5 -0.54 -15.34 -6.24
N LEU A 6 0.43 -14.73 -6.89
CA LEU A 6 0.20 -13.74 -7.94
C LEU A 6 0.53 -14.34 -9.31
N SER A 7 -0.26 -14.02 -10.32
CA SER A 7 0.10 -14.37 -11.71
C SER A 7 1.37 -13.65 -12.15
N GLU A 8 1.62 -12.45 -11.63
CA GLU A 8 2.85 -11.66 -11.84
C GLU A 8 3.11 -10.78 -10.62
N ARG A 9 4.36 -10.30 -10.43
CA ARG A 9 4.77 -9.57 -9.21
C ARG A 9 4.35 -8.10 -9.13
N ASP A 10 3.47 -7.65 -10.02
CA ASP A 10 2.99 -6.27 -9.96
C ASP A 10 2.09 -6.05 -8.72
N PHE A 11 2.33 -4.93 -8.03
CA PHE A 11 1.60 -4.52 -6.81
C PHE A 11 1.78 -5.43 -5.59
N ASP A 12 2.76 -6.33 -5.59
CA ASP A 12 2.99 -7.30 -4.52
C ASP A 12 3.05 -6.65 -3.11
N TYR A 13 3.78 -5.56 -2.97
CA TYR A 13 3.91 -4.82 -1.72
C TYR A 13 2.56 -4.27 -1.22
N GLU A 14 1.80 -3.60 -2.09
CA GLU A 14 0.50 -3.04 -1.70
C GLU A 14 -0.53 -4.12 -1.36
N LEU A 15 -0.52 -5.24 -2.09
CA LEU A 15 -1.42 -6.38 -1.85
C LEU A 15 -1.07 -7.09 -0.55
N GLN A 16 0.22 -7.35 -0.31
CA GLN A 16 0.67 -7.96 0.93
C GLN A 16 0.37 -7.05 2.14
N ALA A 17 0.61 -5.74 2.03
CA ALA A 17 0.28 -4.80 3.08
C ALA A 17 -1.22 -4.78 3.41
N LEU A 18 -2.09 -4.87 2.38
CA LEU A 18 -3.53 -4.94 2.56
C LEU A 18 -3.96 -6.25 3.21
N VAL A 19 -3.43 -7.39 2.79
CA VAL A 19 -3.73 -8.68 3.42
C VAL A 19 -3.28 -8.71 4.89
N ASN A 20 -2.08 -8.20 5.17
CA ASN A 20 -1.54 -8.16 6.53
C ASN A 20 -2.36 -7.25 7.46
N SER A 21 -2.96 -6.18 6.94
CA SER A 21 -3.82 -5.30 7.74
C SER A 21 -5.14 -5.98 8.13
N PHE A 22 -5.61 -6.95 7.34
CA PHE A 22 -6.76 -7.78 7.70
C PHE A 22 -6.45 -8.82 8.77
N PHE A 23 -5.22 -9.35 8.79
CA PHE A 23 -4.84 -10.47 9.64
C PHE A 23 -3.60 -10.14 10.48
N PRO A 24 -3.74 -9.28 11.50
CA PRO A 24 -2.60 -8.86 12.31
C PRO A 24 -1.93 -10.04 13.03
N GLY A 25 -0.60 -10.03 13.06
CA GLY A 25 0.21 -11.08 13.69
C GLY A 25 0.34 -12.37 12.87
N GLN A 26 -0.32 -12.47 11.72
CA GLN A 26 -0.18 -13.60 10.82
C GLN A 26 1.00 -13.39 9.86
N LYS A 27 1.80 -14.45 9.66
CA LYS A 27 2.84 -14.46 8.63
C LYS A 27 2.19 -14.60 7.25
N SER A 28 2.64 -13.80 6.30
CA SER A 28 2.27 -13.91 4.89
C SER A 28 3.49 -14.18 4.01
N CYS A 29 3.29 -14.96 2.95
CA CYS A 29 4.28 -15.25 1.92
C CYS A 29 3.70 -14.89 0.55
N VAL A 30 4.49 -14.22 -0.29
CA VAL A 30 4.13 -13.90 -1.67
C VAL A 30 4.83 -14.88 -2.60
N LEU A 31 4.04 -15.58 -3.41
CA LEU A 31 4.45 -16.51 -4.45
C LEU A 31 4.06 -15.92 -5.82
N SER A 32 4.82 -16.24 -6.86
CA SER A 32 4.50 -15.83 -8.23
C SER A 32 4.38 -17.08 -9.10
N GLU A 33 3.37 -17.11 -9.96
CA GLU A 33 3.23 -18.16 -10.97
C GLU A 33 4.23 -17.96 -12.10
N GLU A 34 4.78 -19.06 -12.60
CA GLU A 34 5.58 -19.04 -13.82
C GLU A 34 4.64 -18.88 -15.02
N ASN A 35 4.97 -17.94 -15.92
CA ASN A 35 4.25 -17.65 -17.16
C ASN A 35 2.87 -16.97 -17.03
N GLY A 36 2.56 -16.28 -15.92
CA GLY A 36 1.32 -15.49 -15.85
C GLY A 36 0.05 -16.32 -15.71
N ARG A 37 0.16 -17.59 -15.30
CA ARG A 37 -1.01 -18.46 -15.10
C ARG A 37 -1.89 -17.91 -13.98
N GLU A 38 -3.19 -18.11 -14.13
CA GLU A 38 -4.15 -17.78 -13.10
C GLU A 38 -4.03 -18.76 -11.92
N PRO A 39 -3.80 -18.26 -10.69
CA PRO A 39 -3.82 -19.07 -9.48
C PRO A 39 -5.27 -19.36 -9.06
N GLY A 40 -5.91 -20.29 -9.79
CA GLY A 40 -7.26 -20.77 -9.53
C GLY A 40 -7.34 -21.81 -8.41
N ARG A 41 -8.51 -22.45 -8.28
CA ARG A 41 -8.82 -23.37 -7.16
C ARG A 41 -7.83 -24.50 -6.98
N GLU A 42 -7.53 -25.22 -8.05
CA GLU A 42 -6.62 -26.38 -8.03
C GLU A 42 -5.24 -25.95 -7.53
N ARG A 43 -4.72 -24.84 -8.08
CA ARG A 43 -3.43 -24.30 -7.68
C ARG A 43 -3.39 -23.89 -6.20
N LEU A 44 -4.44 -23.24 -5.71
CA LEU A 44 -4.52 -22.87 -4.29
C LEU A 44 -4.65 -24.11 -3.39
N GLN A 45 -5.29 -25.18 -3.85
CA GLN A 45 -5.37 -26.44 -3.11
C GLN A 45 -4.02 -27.14 -3.00
N GLU A 46 -3.17 -27.07 -4.02
CA GLU A 46 -1.79 -27.60 -3.98
C GLU A 46 -0.91 -26.87 -2.97
N ILE A 47 -1.08 -25.56 -2.84
CA ILE A 47 -0.30 -24.71 -1.92
C ILE A 47 -0.88 -24.74 -0.51
N SER A 48 -2.19 -24.94 -0.38
CA SER A 48 -2.88 -24.83 0.91
C SER A 48 -2.39 -25.87 1.91
N GLU A 49 -1.78 -25.37 2.97
CA GLU A 49 -1.52 -26.13 4.18
C GLU A 49 -2.79 -26.23 5.04
N LYS A 50 -2.69 -26.99 6.14
CA LYS A 50 -3.68 -27.01 7.20
C LYS A 50 -3.75 -25.63 7.86
N ASP A 51 -4.96 -25.14 8.15
CA ASP A 51 -5.16 -23.92 8.94
C ASP A 51 -4.51 -22.68 8.26
N ALA A 52 -4.74 -22.57 6.95
CA ALA A 52 -4.13 -21.57 6.08
C ALA A 52 -5.17 -20.80 5.25
N VAL A 53 -4.81 -19.55 4.91
CA VAL A 53 -5.54 -18.70 3.96
C VAL A 53 -4.69 -18.57 2.70
N CYS A 54 -5.23 -18.99 1.56
CA CYS A 54 -4.59 -18.86 0.26
C CYS A 54 -5.37 -17.88 -0.60
N ILE A 55 -4.67 -16.91 -1.18
CA ILE A 55 -5.23 -15.84 -2.00
C ILE A 55 -4.54 -15.90 -3.36
N GLY A 56 -5.28 -16.29 -4.39
CA GLY A 56 -4.84 -16.26 -5.77
C GLY A 56 -5.26 -14.96 -6.43
N ILE A 57 -4.34 -14.26 -7.09
CA ILE A 57 -4.61 -13.02 -7.79
C ILE A 57 -4.08 -13.13 -9.22
N TYR A 58 -5.00 -13.05 -10.18
CA TYR A 58 -4.70 -12.97 -11.59
C TYR A 58 -4.86 -11.54 -12.10
N LEU A 59 -3.77 -11.03 -12.67
CA LEU A 59 -3.67 -9.70 -13.26
C LEU A 59 -3.79 -9.84 -14.79
N GLY A 60 -5.01 -9.78 -15.30
CA GLY A 60 -5.29 -9.80 -16.73
C GLY A 60 -5.44 -8.40 -17.32
N ALA A 61 -5.22 -8.27 -18.63
CA ALA A 61 -5.40 -7.00 -19.34
C ALA A 61 -6.87 -6.53 -19.38
N ALA A 62 -7.81 -7.47 -19.52
CA ALA A 62 -9.25 -7.19 -19.62
C ALA A 62 -10.02 -7.42 -18.30
N SER A 63 -9.48 -8.24 -17.40
CA SER A 63 -10.09 -8.49 -16.10
C SER A 63 -9.08 -8.89 -15.03
N ILE A 64 -9.44 -8.54 -13.80
CA ILE A 64 -8.78 -8.98 -12.57
C ILE A 64 -9.61 -10.14 -12.02
N ARG A 65 -8.96 -11.22 -11.61
CA ARG A 65 -9.61 -12.32 -10.89
C ARG A 65 -8.92 -12.57 -9.57
N ILE A 66 -9.72 -12.72 -8.51
CA ILE A 66 -9.23 -13.03 -7.17
C ILE A 66 -9.94 -14.26 -6.66
N SER A 67 -9.15 -15.19 -6.13
CA SER A 67 -9.57 -16.47 -5.57
C SER A 67 -9.14 -16.52 -4.12
N ILE A 68 -10.03 -16.91 -3.22
CA ILE A 68 -9.74 -17.11 -1.80
C ILE A 68 -10.12 -18.54 -1.44
N LEU A 69 -9.14 -19.28 -0.95
CA LEU A 69 -9.31 -20.60 -0.36
C LEU A 69 -8.88 -20.51 1.11
N VAL A 70 -9.76 -20.90 2.03
CA VAL A 70 -9.41 -21.03 3.45
C VAL A 70 -9.60 -22.48 3.87
N SER A 71 -8.57 -23.06 4.47
CA SER A 71 -8.59 -24.40 5.05
C SER A 71 -8.65 -24.28 6.56
N PHE A 72 -9.64 -24.90 7.21
CA PHE A 72 -9.87 -24.78 8.65
C PHE A 72 -10.51 -26.04 9.24
N ARG A 73 -10.35 -26.25 10.55
CA ARG A 73 -11.07 -27.28 11.29
C ARG A 73 -12.41 -26.77 11.77
N LYS A 74 -13.46 -27.58 11.67
CA LYS A 74 -14.71 -27.31 12.39
C LYS A 74 -14.58 -27.75 13.84
N SER A 75 -14.97 -26.88 14.77
CA SER A 75 -14.96 -27.13 16.22
C SER A 75 -15.68 -28.43 16.61
N ASP A 76 -16.67 -28.84 15.83
CA ASP A 76 -17.61 -29.91 16.19
C ASP A 76 -17.17 -31.31 15.76
N THR A 77 -16.04 -31.44 15.04
CA THR A 77 -15.53 -32.74 14.57
C THR A 77 -14.01 -32.82 14.68
N VAL A 78 -13.51 -33.73 15.51
CA VAL A 78 -12.09 -33.91 15.84
C VAL A 78 -11.21 -34.32 14.62
N SER A 79 -11.81 -34.69 13.48
CA SER A 79 -11.07 -35.20 12.30
C SER A 79 -11.40 -34.59 10.94
N ALA A 80 -12.43 -33.76 10.79
CA ALA A 80 -12.85 -33.26 9.47
C ALA A 80 -12.37 -31.82 9.21
N TYR A 81 -11.49 -31.66 8.21
CA TYR A 81 -11.14 -30.35 7.66
C TYR A 81 -12.22 -29.88 6.69
N SER A 82 -12.58 -28.60 6.79
CA SER A 82 -13.47 -27.92 5.87
C SER A 82 -12.71 -26.87 5.08
N SER A 83 -13.25 -26.48 3.92
CA SER A 83 -12.69 -25.42 3.10
C SER A 83 -13.74 -24.40 2.72
N TYR A 84 -13.40 -23.12 2.84
CA TYR A 84 -14.14 -22.02 2.24
C TYR A 84 -13.50 -21.65 0.91
N TRP A 85 -14.32 -21.47 -0.13
CA TRP A 85 -13.87 -21.08 -1.46
C TRP A 85 -14.73 -19.93 -1.98
N LYS A 86 -14.08 -18.89 -2.49
CA LYS A 86 -14.74 -17.81 -3.22
C LYS A 86 -13.83 -17.30 -4.33
N GLN A 87 -14.42 -17.01 -5.49
CA GLN A 87 -13.73 -16.36 -6.60
C GLN A 87 -14.61 -15.25 -7.15
N GLU A 88 -14.00 -14.11 -7.45
CA GLU A 88 -14.68 -12.97 -8.07
C GLU A 88 -13.85 -12.44 -9.24
N GLU A 89 -14.55 -11.83 -10.21
CA GLU A 89 -13.95 -11.20 -11.38
C GLU A 89 -14.40 -9.74 -11.47
N LYS A 90 -13.44 -8.85 -11.79
CA LYS A 90 -13.71 -7.47 -12.13
C LYS A 90 -13.16 -7.17 -13.52
N ARG A 91 -14.05 -6.86 -14.45
CA ARG A 91 -13.67 -6.31 -15.77
C ARG A 91 -13.04 -4.92 -15.58
N VAL A 92 -11.97 -4.67 -16.33
CA VAL A 92 -11.27 -3.39 -16.37
C VAL A 92 -11.19 -2.89 -17.81
N THR A 93 -11.29 -1.57 -17.99
CA THR A 93 -11.39 -0.95 -19.31
C THR A 93 -10.01 -0.63 -19.89
N GLY A 94 -9.34 -1.62 -20.47
CA GLY A 94 -8.08 -1.41 -21.19
C GLY A 94 -8.09 -2.11 -22.54
N GLU A 95 -8.13 -1.37 -23.64
CA GLU A 95 -7.81 -1.92 -24.96
C GLU A 95 -6.33 -2.39 -25.04
N ARG A 96 -5.50 -2.05 -24.04
CA ARG A 96 -4.08 -2.41 -23.93
C ARG A 96 -3.70 -2.86 -22.52
N ASP A 97 -2.67 -3.71 -22.44
CA ASP A 97 -2.04 -4.21 -21.21
C ASP A 97 -1.13 -3.13 -20.58
N TRP A 98 -1.75 -2.11 -20.00
CA TRP A 98 -1.05 -0.93 -19.48
C TRP A 98 -0.25 -1.18 -18.19
N HIS A 99 -0.45 -2.31 -17.51
CA HIS A 99 0.41 -2.73 -16.39
C HIS A 99 1.83 -3.05 -16.86
N LYS A 100 1.96 -3.43 -18.13
CA LYS A 100 3.22 -3.73 -18.80
C LYS A 100 3.78 -2.54 -19.60
N ASN A 101 3.26 -1.32 -19.40
CA ASN A 101 3.84 -0.15 -20.05
C ASN A 101 5.31 0.03 -19.58
N PRO A 102 6.29 0.15 -20.51
CA PRO A 102 7.68 0.41 -20.14
C PRO A 102 7.85 1.68 -19.30
N ASP A 103 6.96 2.67 -19.47
CA ASP A 103 6.89 3.82 -18.58
C ASP A 103 6.00 3.52 -17.37
N LYS A 104 6.65 3.15 -16.26
CA LYS A 104 6.01 2.89 -14.95
C LYS A 104 5.68 4.18 -14.18
N THR A 105 5.87 5.37 -14.76
CA THR A 105 5.40 6.63 -14.15
C THR A 105 3.88 6.56 -13.91
N ALA A 106 3.37 7.49 -13.10
CA ALA A 106 1.99 7.49 -12.61
C ALA A 106 0.94 7.68 -13.72
N HIS A 107 0.79 6.69 -14.60
CA HIS A 107 -0.20 6.69 -15.64
C HIS A 107 -1.60 6.53 -15.00
N PRO A 108 -2.59 7.37 -15.37
CA PRO A 108 -3.93 7.34 -14.77
C PRO A 108 -4.57 5.94 -14.75
N TYR A 109 -4.34 5.15 -15.80
CA TYR A 109 -4.84 3.78 -15.87
C TYR A 109 -4.22 2.84 -14.83
N ARG A 110 -2.91 2.95 -14.56
CA ARG A 110 -2.23 2.12 -13.55
C ARG A 110 -2.83 2.38 -12.17
N THR A 111 -3.15 3.64 -11.88
CA THR A 111 -3.83 4.04 -10.64
C THR A 111 -5.25 3.48 -10.57
N TYR A 112 -6.03 3.61 -11.65
CA TYR A 112 -7.39 3.05 -11.73
C TYR A 112 -7.41 1.54 -11.47
N TYR A 113 -6.63 0.78 -12.22
CA TYR A 113 -6.61 -0.68 -12.11
C TYR A 113 -6.11 -1.13 -10.73
N LYS A 114 -5.08 -0.48 -10.17
CA LYS A 114 -4.61 -0.74 -8.81
C LYS A 114 -5.73 -0.52 -7.79
N ASN A 115 -6.51 0.55 -7.94
CA ASN A 115 -7.62 0.83 -7.03
C ASN A 115 -8.73 -0.22 -7.16
N GLU A 116 -9.11 -0.63 -8.37
CA GLU A 116 -10.10 -1.72 -8.55
C GLU A 116 -9.59 -3.06 -8.00
N LEU A 117 -8.33 -3.40 -8.24
CA LEU A 117 -7.68 -4.60 -7.70
C LEU A 117 -7.74 -4.63 -6.17
N LYS A 118 -7.28 -3.55 -5.52
CA LYS A 118 -7.27 -3.46 -4.06
C LYS A 118 -8.68 -3.42 -3.48
N ARG A 119 -9.62 -2.76 -4.15
CA ARG A 119 -11.02 -2.71 -3.74
C ARG A 119 -11.67 -4.10 -3.82
N LEU A 120 -11.48 -4.82 -4.92
CA LEU A 120 -11.96 -6.19 -5.06
C LEU A 120 -11.40 -7.09 -3.95
N LEU A 121 -10.08 -7.04 -3.72
CA LEU A 121 -9.42 -7.81 -2.67
C LEU A 121 -9.99 -7.47 -1.29
N PHE A 122 -10.11 -6.17 -0.97
CA PHE A 122 -10.66 -5.71 0.31
C PHE A 122 -12.08 -6.24 0.55
N LEU A 123 -12.96 -6.15 -0.46
CA LEU A 123 -14.34 -6.61 -0.34
C LEU A 123 -14.39 -8.12 -0.11
N MET A 124 -13.62 -8.90 -0.88
CA MET A 124 -13.55 -10.35 -0.72
C MET A 124 -13.00 -10.78 0.64
N LEU A 125 -11.94 -10.12 1.13
CA LEU A 125 -11.37 -10.37 2.47
C LEU A 125 -12.38 -10.05 3.57
N ARG A 126 -13.07 -8.91 3.45
CA ARG A 126 -14.11 -8.49 4.40
C ARG A 126 -15.23 -9.53 4.51
N GLU A 127 -15.61 -10.13 3.39
CA GLU A 127 -16.73 -11.09 3.29
C GLU A 127 -16.40 -12.51 3.75
N ILE A 128 -15.14 -12.84 4.06
CA ILE A 128 -14.80 -14.14 4.65
C ILE A 128 -15.58 -14.31 5.96
N PRO A 129 -16.40 -15.36 6.13
CA PRO A 129 -17.10 -15.62 7.37
C PRO A 129 -16.13 -15.93 8.53
N GLU A 130 -16.45 -15.49 9.75
CA GLU A 130 -15.58 -15.70 10.92
C GLU A 130 -15.45 -17.17 11.30
N ASP A 131 -16.51 -17.96 11.11
CA ASP A 131 -16.55 -19.42 11.34
C ASP A 131 -15.76 -20.22 10.28
N CYS A 132 -15.33 -19.55 9.21
CA CYS A 132 -14.48 -20.13 8.16
C CYS A 132 -13.00 -19.79 8.35
N LEU A 133 -12.63 -19.08 9.41
CA LEU A 133 -11.23 -18.75 9.70
C LEU A 133 -10.55 -19.87 10.49
N PRO A 134 -9.24 -20.10 10.29
CA PRO A 134 -8.47 -21.00 11.13
C PRO A 134 -8.52 -20.59 12.61
N GLU A 135 -8.45 -21.57 13.50
CA GLU A 135 -8.46 -21.34 14.95
C GLU A 135 -7.34 -20.37 15.37
N GLY A 136 -7.69 -19.36 16.17
CA GLY A 136 -6.77 -18.32 16.62
C GLY A 136 -6.44 -17.23 15.59
N MET A 137 -6.94 -17.34 14.35
CA MET A 137 -6.82 -16.27 13.36
C MET A 137 -7.90 -15.21 13.56
N ILE A 138 -7.48 -13.96 13.80
CA ILE A 138 -8.38 -12.82 13.93
C ILE A 138 -8.40 -12.05 12.62
N LYS A 139 -9.59 -11.84 12.05
CA LYS A 139 -9.83 -10.92 10.95
C LYS A 139 -10.28 -9.56 11.47
N ARG A 140 -9.63 -8.48 11.01
CA ARG A 140 -10.03 -7.10 11.30
C ARG A 140 -10.21 -6.35 9.99
N VAL A 141 -11.29 -5.58 9.85
CA VAL A 141 -11.45 -4.71 8.68
C VAL A 141 -10.68 -3.41 8.95
N PRO A 142 -9.67 -3.05 8.13
CA PRO A 142 -8.86 -1.86 8.39
C PRO A 142 -9.69 -0.59 8.20
N ASP A 143 -9.61 0.34 9.17
CA ASP A 143 -10.43 1.57 9.16
C ASP A 143 -10.10 2.51 7.99
N TRP A 144 -8.84 2.50 7.53
CA TRP A 144 -8.37 3.24 6.36
C TRP A 144 -8.66 2.53 5.03
N GLY A 145 -9.38 1.41 5.08
CA GLY A 145 -9.78 0.63 3.92
C GLY A 145 -8.58 0.09 3.13
N THR A 146 -8.52 0.45 1.84
CA THR A 146 -7.45 0.02 0.94
C THR A 146 -6.24 0.95 0.98
N MET A 147 -6.25 2.07 1.71
CA MET A 147 -5.11 2.99 1.72
C MET A 147 -3.89 2.31 2.36
N THR A 148 -2.77 2.28 1.62
CA THR A 148 -1.51 1.68 2.06
C THR A 148 -0.42 2.74 2.05
N GLY A 149 0.46 2.74 3.06
CA GLY A 149 1.54 3.72 3.22
C GLY A 149 1.39 4.57 4.49
N VAL A 150 2.35 5.46 4.72
CA VAL A 150 2.47 6.21 5.99
C VAL A 150 1.73 7.55 6.00
N ARG A 151 1.38 8.11 4.84
CA ARG A 151 0.74 9.44 4.72
C ARG A 151 -0.58 9.35 3.93
N PRO A 152 -1.68 8.90 4.55
CA PRO A 152 -2.97 8.77 3.87
C PRO A 152 -3.52 10.12 3.38
N THR A 153 -3.19 11.22 4.04
CA THR A 153 -3.68 12.58 3.74
C THR A 153 -3.19 13.13 2.39
N LYS A 154 -2.08 12.60 1.86
CA LYS A 154 -1.52 13.03 0.56
C LYS A 154 -2.52 12.87 -0.59
N ILE A 155 -3.35 11.82 -0.55
CA ILE A 155 -4.35 11.55 -1.60
C ILE A 155 -5.42 12.66 -1.62
N PRO A 156 -6.19 12.89 -0.54
CA PRO A 156 -7.19 13.95 -0.53
C PRO A 156 -6.58 15.34 -0.67
N MET A 157 -5.39 15.61 -0.09
CA MET A 157 -4.71 16.90 -0.23
C MET A 157 -4.41 17.22 -1.70
N ASN A 158 -3.83 16.26 -2.43
CA ASN A 158 -3.56 16.45 -3.87
C ASN A 158 -4.84 16.65 -4.68
N GLU A 159 -5.92 15.94 -4.33
CA GLU A 159 -7.21 16.11 -4.99
C GLU A 159 -7.81 17.51 -4.76
N LEU A 160 -7.67 18.05 -3.55
CA LEU A 160 -8.08 19.42 -3.22
C LEU A 160 -7.25 20.46 -3.99
N LEU A 161 -5.92 20.30 -4.03
CA LEU A 161 -5.03 21.19 -4.81
C LEU A 161 -5.30 21.13 -6.32
N GLN A 162 -5.88 20.04 -6.82
CA GLN A 162 -6.35 19.91 -8.21
C GLN A 162 -7.74 20.53 -8.45
N GLY A 163 -8.32 21.19 -7.44
CA GLY A 163 -9.61 21.87 -7.54
C GLY A 163 -10.84 20.98 -7.34
N LYS A 164 -10.68 19.75 -6.85
CA LYS A 164 -11.86 18.92 -6.50
C LYS A 164 -12.53 19.48 -5.25
N SER A 165 -13.87 19.42 -5.21
CA SER A 165 -14.62 19.81 -4.03
C SER A 165 -14.50 18.78 -2.90
N ILE A 166 -14.66 19.21 -1.65
CA ILE A 166 -14.65 18.33 -0.47
C ILE A 166 -15.63 17.16 -0.64
N GLY A 167 -16.80 17.41 -1.23
CA GLY A 167 -17.79 16.36 -1.53
C GLY A 167 -17.27 15.30 -2.50
N GLN A 168 -16.58 15.72 -3.56
CA GLN A 168 -15.96 14.80 -4.53
C GLN A 168 -14.82 13.99 -3.90
N VAL A 169 -13.99 14.63 -3.07
CA VAL A 169 -12.88 13.96 -2.38
C VAL A 169 -13.41 12.93 -1.37
N ARG A 170 -14.45 13.28 -0.60
CA ARG A 170 -15.13 12.34 0.31
C ARG A 170 -15.67 11.13 -0.44
N GLN A 171 -16.37 11.35 -1.56
CA GLN A 171 -16.88 10.27 -2.40
C GLN A 171 -15.74 9.39 -2.95
N SER A 172 -14.60 9.99 -3.32
CA SER A 172 -13.40 9.27 -3.74
C SER A 172 -12.85 8.35 -2.63
N LEU A 173 -12.74 8.86 -1.40
CA LEU A 173 -12.30 8.12 -0.21
C LEU A 173 -13.22 6.93 0.13
N GLU A 174 -14.54 7.10 -0.04
CA GLU A 174 -15.51 6.04 0.17
C GLU A 174 -15.43 4.99 -0.96
N GLN A 175 -15.55 5.43 -2.21
CA GLN A 175 -15.69 4.56 -3.37
C GLN A 175 -14.41 3.76 -3.66
N TRP A 176 -13.27 4.44 -3.75
CA TRP A 176 -12.02 3.81 -4.22
C TRP A 176 -11.23 3.20 -3.07
N TYR A 177 -11.35 3.78 -1.89
CA TYR A 177 -10.50 3.43 -0.77
C TYR A 177 -11.22 2.68 0.33
N CYS A 178 -12.55 2.49 0.26
CA CYS A 178 -13.31 1.79 1.31
C CYS A 178 -13.04 2.35 2.72
N CYS A 179 -12.67 3.63 2.82
CA CYS A 179 -12.27 4.26 4.08
C CYS A 179 -13.51 4.42 4.96
N LYS A 180 -13.42 4.19 6.27
CA LYS A 180 -14.55 4.39 7.18
C LYS A 180 -14.91 5.88 7.33
N PRO A 181 -16.19 6.25 7.51
CA PRO A 181 -16.61 7.66 7.61
C PRO A 181 -15.80 8.48 8.62
N GLU A 182 -15.49 7.92 9.80
CA GLU A 182 -14.73 8.65 10.82
C GLU A 182 -13.28 8.94 10.38
N LYS A 183 -12.70 8.03 9.59
CA LYS A 183 -11.36 8.22 9.01
C LYS A 183 -11.40 9.14 7.79
N GLN A 184 -12.48 9.12 7.01
CA GLN A 184 -12.67 10.06 5.91
C GLN A 184 -12.67 11.50 6.42
N GLU A 185 -13.45 11.81 7.45
CA GLU A 185 -13.51 13.16 8.02
C GLU A 185 -12.17 13.59 8.63
N LEU A 186 -11.51 12.72 9.41
CA LEU A 186 -10.17 13.01 9.94
C LEU A 186 -9.17 13.30 8.82
N CYS A 187 -9.20 12.50 7.76
CA CYS A 187 -8.28 12.63 6.62
C CYS A 187 -8.52 13.95 5.86
N LEU A 188 -9.80 14.29 5.62
CA LEU A 188 -10.19 15.54 4.96
C LEU A 188 -9.82 16.76 5.80
N ASP A 189 -10.08 16.73 7.10
CA ASP A 189 -9.77 17.82 8.03
C ASP A 189 -8.26 18.14 8.08
N ILE A 190 -7.41 17.11 8.05
CA ILE A 190 -5.96 17.30 7.95
C ILE A 190 -5.58 17.79 6.55
N ALA A 191 -6.09 17.15 5.50
CA ALA A 191 -5.76 17.48 4.11
C ALA A 191 -6.15 18.91 3.72
N MET A 192 -7.26 19.44 4.25
CA MET A 192 -7.67 20.82 4.05
C MET A 192 -6.67 21.80 4.65
N ARG A 193 -6.21 21.56 5.89
CA ARG A 193 -5.18 22.39 6.52
C ARG A 193 -3.85 22.29 5.80
N GLU A 194 -3.46 21.09 5.38
CA GLU A 194 -2.25 20.91 4.57
C GLU A 194 -2.35 21.66 3.24
N ALA A 195 -3.50 21.60 2.56
CA ALA A 195 -3.72 22.32 1.30
C ALA A 195 -3.70 23.85 1.48
N GLU A 196 -4.34 24.36 2.54
CA GLU A 196 -4.34 25.80 2.88
C GLU A 196 -2.92 26.32 3.17
N LEU A 197 -2.10 25.55 3.89
CA LEU A 197 -0.69 25.89 4.13
C LEU A 197 0.12 25.93 2.83
N LEU A 198 -0.22 25.08 1.87
CA LEU A 198 0.47 24.95 0.60
C LEU A 198 -0.03 25.93 -0.48
N GLU A 199 -1.21 26.53 -0.32
CA GLU A 199 -1.82 27.42 -1.33
C GLU A 199 -0.97 28.67 -1.59
N ASN A 200 -0.30 29.18 -0.56
CA ASN A 200 0.51 30.40 -0.64
C ASN A 200 2.00 30.14 -0.96
N VAL A 201 2.34 28.91 -1.34
CA VAL A 201 3.71 28.49 -1.59
C VAL A 201 4.05 28.68 -3.06
N ASP A 202 5.10 29.43 -3.32
CA ASP A 202 5.65 29.53 -4.68
C ASP A 202 6.42 28.24 -5.02
N PHE A 203 5.78 27.37 -5.79
CA PHE A 203 6.38 26.11 -6.27
C PHE A 203 7.25 26.28 -7.52
N GLU A 204 7.17 27.42 -8.21
CA GLU A 204 7.92 27.67 -9.46
C GLU A 204 9.19 28.47 -9.19
N GLY A 205 9.08 29.57 -8.43
CA GLY A 205 10.19 30.42 -8.02
C GLY A 205 10.79 30.08 -6.66
N GLY A 206 10.17 29.15 -5.91
CA GLY A 206 10.61 28.72 -4.59
C GLY A 206 11.04 27.26 -4.51
N TYR A 207 11.77 26.91 -3.46
CA TYR A 207 12.13 25.52 -3.14
C TYR A 207 12.23 25.30 -1.63
N SER A 208 11.94 24.07 -1.20
CA SER A 208 12.15 23.62 0.18
C SER A 208 13.40 22.76 0.28
N LEU A 209 14.17 22.90 1.37
CA LEU A 209 15.40 22.16 1.60
C LEU A 209 15.23 21.14 2.73
N TYR A 210 15.28 19.86 2.40
CA TYR A 210 15.33 18.77 3.37
C TYR A 210 16.76 18.23 3.49
N ILE A 211 17.29 18.19 4.71
CA ILE A 211 18.61 17.62 5.01
C ILE A 211 18.43 16.38 5.88
N GLY A 212 18.71 15.20 5.33
CA GLY A 212 18.66 13.96 6.07
C GLY A 212 19.89 13.80 6.97
N ILE A 213 19.73 13.96 8.28
CA ILE A 213 20.77 13.70 9.28
C ILE A 213 20.69 12.23 9.71
N PRO A 214 21.65 11.36 9.33
CA PRO A 214 21.49 9.92 9.46
C PRO A 214 22.01 9.38 10.80
N PHE A 215 22.34 10.24 11.76
CA PHE A 215 22.90 9.85 13.05
C PHE A 215 21.85 9.93 14.16
N CYS A 216 21.73 8.87 14.95
CA CYS A 216 20.82 8.83 16.10
C CYS A 216 21.57 8.42 17.38
N PRO A 217 21.21 8.92 18.57
CA PRO A 217 21.84 8.46 19.81
C PRO A 217 21.77 6.93 19.97
N THR A 218 20.62 6.34 19.62
CA THR A 218 20.34 4.90 19.59
C THR A 218 19.38 4.58 18.44
N THR A 219 19.40 3.34 17.93
CA THR A 219 18.39 2.86 16.96
C THR A 219 17.25 2.18 17.71
N CYS A 220 16.02 2.65 17.51
CA CYS A 220 14.83 2.03 18.11
C CYS A 220 14.54 0.67 17.47
N LEU A 221 13.97 -0.26 18.25
CA LEU A 221 13.59 -1.60 17.77
C LEU A 221 12.64 -1.59 16.56
N TYR A 222 11.81 -0.55 16.45
CA TYR A 222 10.84 -0.38 15.38
C TYR A 222 11.30 0.58 14.27
N CYS A 223 12.54 1.06 14.31
CA CYS A 223 13.01 2.06 13.35
C CYS A 223 13.19 1.44 11.96
N SER A 224 12.47 1.96 10.96
CA SER A 224 12.64 1.63 9.54
C SER A 224 13.45 2.69 8.77
N PHE A 225 13.86 3.78 9.43
CA PHE A 225 14.65 4.83 8.82
C PHE A 225 16.15 4.47 8.84
N PRO A 226 16.91 4.86 7.80
CA PRO A 226 18.36 4.68 7.77
C PRO A 226 19.00 5.56 8.85
N SER A 227 19.19 4.96 10.02
CA SER A 227 19.68 5.62 11.23
C SER A 227 20.86 4.85 11.79
N TYR A 228 21.99 5.55 11.90
CA TYR A 228 23.25 5.01 12.39
C TYR A 228 23.47 5.43 13.85
N PRO A 229 23.62 4.48 14.79
CA PRO A 229 23.94 4.79 16.18
C PRO A 229 25.22 5.64 16.29
N TYR A 230 25.10 6.83 16.88
CA TYR A 230 26.18 7.80 16.95
C TYR A 230 27.42 7.22 17.65
N GLY A 231 27.24 6.46 18.74
CA GLY A 231 28.36 5.85 19.46
C GLY A 231 29.25 4.93 18.59
N GLN A 232 28.69 4.32 17.54
CA GLN A 232 29.43 3.47 16.62
C GLN A 232 29.94 4.24 15.38
N PHE A 233 29.15 5.21 14.90
CA PHE A 233 29.37 5.87 13.62
C PHE A 233 29.83 7.34 13.71
N ALA A 234 30.11 7.87 14.91
CA ALA A 234 30.56 9.24 15.13
C ALA A 234 31.81 9.61 14.32
N HIS A 235 32.69 8.64 14.03
CA HIS A 235 33.87 8.84 13.20
C HIS A 235 33.53 9.28 11.75
N LEU A 236 32.30 9.08 11.29
CA LEU A 236 31.82 9.52 9.97
C LEU A 236 31.23 10.93 10.00
N THR A 237 31.05 11.57 11.15
CA THR A 237 30.38 12.88 11.25
C THR A 237 31.11 13.97 10.46
N ASP A 238 32.43 14.06 10.58
CA ASP A 238 33.21 15.07 9.84
C ASP A 238 33.18 14.82 8.33
N ALA A 239 33.24 13.56 7.91
CA ALA A 239 33.12 13.16 6.51
C ALA A 239 31.73 13.51 5.95
N TYR A 240 30.67 13.23 6.71
CA TYR A 240 29.30 13.61 6.37
C TYR A 240 29.15 15.13 6.24
N LEU A 241 29.64 15.91 7.22
CA LEU A 241 29.55 17.38 7.16
C LEU A 241 30.34 17.96 5.98
N LYS A 242 31.50 17.38 5.64
CA LYS A 242 32.27 17.77 4.46
C LYS A 242 31.50 17.50 3.17
N ALA A 243 30.86 16.34 3.05
CA ALA A 243 30.02 15.99 1.91
C ALA A 243 28.79 16.90 1.81
N LEU A 244 28.07 17.10 2.92
CA LEU A 244 26.90 17.98 2.99
C LEU A 244 27.25 19.41 2.57
N LYS A 245 28.37 19.98 3.05
CA LYS A 245 28.82 21.31 2.63
C LYS A 245 29.08 21.39 1.13
N LYS A 246 29.65 20.34 0.54
CA LYS A 246 29.90 20.27 -0.90
C LYS A 246 28.58 20.23 -1.69
N GLU A 247 27.60 19.43 -1.24
CA GLU A 247 26.26 19.37 -1.82
C GLU A 247 25.54 20.71 -1.71
N LEU A 248 25.53 21.33 -0.53
CA LEU A 248 24.89 22.63 -0.29
C LEU A 248 25.52 23.74 -1.14
N ALA A 249 26.85 23.76 -1.29
CA ALA A 249 27.52 24.73 -2.16
C ALA A 249 27.09 24.57 -3.63
N PHE A 250 26.94 23.34 -4.10
CA PHE A 250 26.43 23.07 -5.45
C PHE A 250 24.96 23.46 -5.60
N VAL A 251 24.09 23.06 -4.66
CA VAL A 251 22.65 23.39 -4.65
C VAL A 251 22.44 24.90 -4.62
N ALA A 252 23.18 25.63 -3.78
CA ALA A 252 23.10 27.09 -3.71
C ALA A 252 23.43 27.77 -5.04
N GLU A 253 24.35 27.21 -5.83
CA GLU A 253 24.66 27.72 -7.17
C GLU A 253 23.54 27.42 -8.16
N GLN A 254 23.01 26.18 -8.15
CA GLN A 254 21.97 25.76 -9.11
C GLN A 254 20.62 26.47 -8.87
N PHE A 255 20.30 26.76 -7.62
CA PHE A 255 19.05 27.43 -7.22
C PHE A 255 19.22 28.94 -7.04
N ARG A 256 20.29 29.54 -7.61
CA ARG A 256 20.48 30.99 -7.58
C ARG A 256 19.26 31.68 -8.22
N GLY A 257 18.72 32.69 -7.54
CA GLY A 257 17.52 33.41 -7.98
C GLY A 257 16.19 32.75 -7.60
N HIS A 258 16.21 31.56 -7.00
CA HIS A 258 15.02 30.94 -6.40
C HIS A 258 14.99 31.23 -4.90
N SER A 259 13.78 31.40 -4.35
CA SER A 259 13.58 31.68 -2.93
C SER A 259 13.58 30.38 -2.11
N LEU A 260 14.33 30.33 -1.01
CA LEU A 260 14.24 29.23 -0.06
C LEU A 260 12.96 29.39 0.77
N THR A 261 11.94 28.58 0.46
CA THR A 261 10.59 28.60 1.04
C THR A 261 10.32 27.27 1.77
N SER A 262 11.23 26.89 2.68
CA SER A 262 11.04 25.67 3.49
C SER A 262 9.88 25.85 4.47
N ILE A 263 9.00 24.85 4.54
CA ILE A 263 7.82 24.77 5.41
C ILE A 263 7.95 23.54 6.29
#